data_AF-A0A380G7N0-F1
#
_entry.id   AF-A0A380G7N0-F1
#
_cell.length_a   1.000
_cell.length_b   1.000
_cell.length_c   1.000
_cell.angle_alpha   90.00
_cell.angle_beta   90.00
_cell.angle_gamma   90.00
#
_symmetry.space_group_name_H-M   'P 1'
#
loop_
_entity.id
_entity.type
_entity.pdbx_description
1 polymer ?
#
loop_
_entity_poly.entity_id
_entity_poly.type
_entity_poly.pdbx_seq_one_letter_code
_entity_poly.pdbx_strand_id
1 'polypeptide(L)'
;MKSNETIAAERYLYNLLLKDKLNVYGCHEVTIGIEPLKKGREIVDFLTYDTKNVFRAYEIKVTKEDLKSTAKLSFVGHYNYLVLTEKLYKEVKDTNLIPFNIGIIIVGKGVIKKSGRKTLSMSDNIKLLESLMRSLYREHKQKYFSSLKL
;
A
#
# COMPACT_ATOMS: atom_id res chain seq x y z
N MET A 1 -3.42 5.21 -17.32
CA MET A 1 -2.28 4.27 -17.46
C MET A 1 -1.29 4.58 -16.34
N LYS A 2 -0.77 3.59 -15.61
CA LYS A 2 0.24 3.82 -14.55
C LYS A 2 1.55 4.28 -15.19
N SER A 3 2.28 5.20 -14.52
CA SER A 3 3.62 5.60 -14.97
C SER A 3 4.65 4.50 -14.72
N ASN A 4 5.78 4.58 -15.42
CA ASN A 4 6.90 3.63 -15.24
C ASN A 4 7.47 3.71 -13.82
N GLU A 5 7.51 4.89 -13.22
CA GLU A 5 7.97 5.13 -11.85
C GLU A 5 7.06 4.44 -10.84
N THR A 6 5.73 4.50 -11.04
CA THR A 6 4.78 3.80 -10.16
C THR A 6 4.96 2.29 -10.27
N ILE A 7 5.09 1.75 -11.48
CA ILE A 7 5.33 0.31 -11.70
C ILE A 7 6.66 -0.12 -11.05
N ALA A 8 7.70 0.70 -11.16
CA ALA A 8 8.99 0.44 -10.54
C ALA A 8 8.90 0.43 -8.99
N ALA A 9 8.15 1.38 -8.42
CA ALA A 9 7.90 1.44 -6.98
C ALA A 9 7.09 0.23 -6.48
N GLU A 10 6.07 -0.20 -7.21
CA GLU A 10 5.29 -1.41 -6.91
C GLU A 10 6.18 -2.66 -6.88
N ARG A 11 6.97 -2.86 -7.94
CA ARG A 11 7.94 -3.97 -8.01
C ARG A 11 8.96 -3.91 -6.87
N TYR A 12 9.43 -2.72 -6.53
CA TYR A 12 10.37 -2.54 -5.43
C TYR A 12 9.75 -2.96 -4.09
N LEU A 13 8.51 -2.54 -3.80
CA LEU A 13 7.81 -2.94 -2.58
C LEU A 13 7.59 -4.45 -2.54
N TYR A 14 7.15 -5.06 -3.64
CA TYR A 14 6.96 -6.50 -3.71
C TYR A 14 8.26 -7.24 -3.36
N ASN A 15 9.39 -6.83 -3.95
CA ASN A 15 10.69 -7.42 -3.68
C ASN A 15 11.13 -7.21 -2.22
N LEU A 16 11.02 -5.98 -1.71
CA LEU A 16 11.42 -5.62 -0.35
C LEU A 16 10.58 -6.35 0.72
N LEU A 17 9.29 -6.55 0.44
CA LEU A 17 8.31 -6.94 1.45
C LEU A 17 7.89 -8.41 1.36
N LEU A 18 7.87 -9.03 0.18
CA LEU A 18 7.28 -10.36 -0.02
C LEU A 18 8.22 -11.41 -0.62
N LYS A 19 9.11 -11.06 -1.56
CA LYS A 19 9.83 -12.05 -2.42
C LYS A 19 10.43 -13.25 -1.67
N ASP A 20 11.06 -13.01 -0.54
CA ASP A 20 11.73 -14.05 0.26
C ASP A 20 11.08 -14.26 1.64
N LYS A 21 9.81 -13.85 1.81
CA LYS A 21 9.10 -13.91 3.10
C LYS A 21 7.87 -14.81 3.03
N LEU A 22 7.88 -15.87 3.83
CA LEU A 22 6.77 -16.82 3.93
C LEU A 22 5.67 -16.39 4.91
N ASN A 23 5.96 -15.46 5.81
CA ASN A 23 5.09 -15.06 6.91
C ASN A 23 4.42 -13.69 6.71
N VAL A 24 4.53 -13.13 5.50
CA VAL A 24 3.93 -11.86 5.10
C VAL A 24 3.19 -12.08 3.79
N TYR A 25 1.94 -11.63 3.74
CA TYR A 25 1.06 -11.71 2.58
C TYR A 25 0.76 -10.28 2.12
N GLY A 26 0.64 -10.04 0.81
CA GLY A 26 0.29 -8.71 0.33
C GLY A 26 -0.14 -8.67 -1.12
N CYS A 27 -0.85 -7.60 -1.48
CA CYS A 27 -1.46 -7.40 -2.79
C CYS A 27 -1.44 -5.91 -3.14
N HIS A 28 -1.30 -5.61 -4.43
CA HIS A 28 -1.47 -4.25 -4.95
C HIS A 28 -2.95 -3.89 -5.16
N GLU A 29 -3.26 -2.59 -5.15
CA GLU A 29 -4.60 -2.04 -5.44
C GLU A 29 -5.72 -2.72 -4.65
N VAL A 30 -5.65 -2.61 -3.33
CA VAL A 30 -6.61 -3.24 -2.42
C VAL A 30 -7.75 -2.27 -2.14
N THR A 31 -8.92 -2.54 -2.71
CA THR A 31 -10.15 -1.81 -2.39
C THR A 31 -10.65 -2.21 -1.01
N ILE A 32 -10.84 -1.23 -0.12
CA ILE A 32 -11.23 -1.44 1.28
C ILE A 32 -12.76 -1.49 1.43
N GLY A 33 -13.26 -2.53 2.09
CA GLY A 33 -14.70 -2.76 2.31
C GLY A 33 -15.40 -3.45 1.14
N ILE A 34 -16.73 -3.51 1.18
CA ILE A 34 -17.59 -4.17 0.19
C ILE A 34 -18.55 -3.09 -0.35
N GLU A 35 -18.73 -2.99 -1.66
CA GLU A 35 -19.43 -1.86 -2.31
C GLU A 35 -20.95 -1.80 -2.15
N PRO A 36 -21.59 -0.62 -2.42
CA PRO A 36 -21.02 0.72 -2.52
C PRO A 36 -21.23 1.48 -1.20
N LEU A 37 -20.14 1.90 -0.57
CA LEU A 37 -20.24 2.92 0.47
C LEU A 37 -20.67 4.22 -0.20
N LYS A 38 -21.68 4.90 0.34
CA LYS A 38 -22.13 6.25 -0.07
C LYS A 38 -21.01 7.33 -0.09
N LYS A 39 -19.77 6.99 0.28
CA LYS A 39 -18.60 7.87 0.39
C LYS A 39 -17.43 7.54 -0.56
N GLY A 40 -17.65 6.70 -1.58
CA GLY A 40 -16.62 6.37 -2.58
C GLY A 40 -15.73 5.18 -2.20
N ARG A 41 -14.96 4.67 -3.17
CA ARG A 41 -14.05 3.52 -3.00
C ARG A 41 -12.71 3.99 -2.45
N GLU A 42 -12.34 3.53 -1.26
CA GLU A 42 -10.99 3.70 -0.70
C GLU A 42 -10.09 2.57 -1.23
N ILE A 43 -8.96 2.91 -1.85
CA ILE A 43 -8.01 1.95 -2.44
C ILE A 43 -6.63 2.22 -1.83
N VAL A 44 -5.99 1.17 -1.32
CA VAL A 44 -4.61 1.19 -0.85
C VAL A 44 -3.70 0.68 -1.96
N ASP A 45 -2.63 1.40 -2.29
CA ASP A 45 -1.72 1.00 -3.39
C ASP A 45 -1.06 -0.36 -3.12
N PHE A 46 -0.64 -0.61 -1.88
CA PHE A 46 -0.17 -1.91 -1.45
C PHE A 46 -0.55 -2.16 0.00
N LEU A 47 -1.10 -3.34 0.29
CA LEU A 47 -1.46 -3.75 1.64
C LEU A 47 -0.75 -5.05 1.97
N THR A 48 -0.13 -5.12 3.15
CA THR A 48 0.45 -6.37 3.70
C THR A 48 -0.19 -6.77 5.01
N TYR A 49 -0.21 -8.06 5.28
CA TYR A 49 -0.65 -8.69 6.52
C TYR A 49 0.36 -9.76 6.93
N ASP A 50 0.72 -9.83 8.21
CA ASP A 50 1.65 -10.83 8.72
C ASP A 50 1.01 -11.78 9.72
N THR A 51 1.73 -12.87 10.02
CA THR A 51 1.34 -13.89 11.01
C THR A 51 1.15 -13.38 12.45
N LYS A 52 1.51 -12.12 12.74
CA LYS A 52 1.27 -11.46 14.03
C LYS A 52 0.02 -10.58 14.00
N ASN A 53 -0.85 -10.79 13.01
CA ASN A 53 -2.07 -10.04 12.76
C ASN A 53 -1.81 -8.55 12.50
N VAL A 54 -0.67 -8.19 11.89
CA VAL A 54 -0.30 -6.79 11.64
C VAL A 54 -0.49 -6.40 10.18
N PHE A 55 -1.51 -5.58 9.94
CA PHE A 55 -1.65 -4.81 8.70
C PHE A 55 -0.64 -3.66 8.57
N ARG A 56 -0.04 -3.53 7.37
CA ARG A 56 0.71 -2.34 6.96
C ARG A 56 0.21 -1.86 5.60
N ALA A 57 -0.19 -0.60 5.52
CA ALA A 57 -0.63 0.05 4.30
C ALA A 57 0.49 0.93 3.73
N TYR A 58 0.66 0.90 2.42
CA TYR A 58 1.67 1.67 1.70
C TYR A 58 1.00 2.47 0.60
N GLU A 59 1.27 3.77 0.58
CA GLU A 59 0.81 4.73 -0.43
C GLU A 59 2.01 5.15 -1.28
N ILE A 60 1.95 4.89 -2.58
CA ILE A 60 3.01 5.20 -3.54
C ILE A 60 2.76 6.60 -4.09
N LYS A 61 3.75 7.48 -3.95
CA LYS A 61 3.71 8.83 -4.51
C LYS A 61 5.00 9.08 -5.25
N VAL A 62 4.91 9.38 -6.54
CA VAL A 62 6.08 9.57 -7.42
C VAL A 62 6.25 11.03 -7.86
N THR A 63 5.19 11.83 -7.73
CA THR A 63 5.17 13.27 -7.98
C THR A 63 4.67 14.07 -6.76
N LYS A 64 4.87 15.40 -6.79
CA LYS A 64 4.33 16.31 -5.76
C LYS A 64 2.82 16.44 -5.87
N GLU A 65 2.29 16.36 -7.08
CA GLU A 65 0.87 16.42 -7.38
C GLU A 65 0.14 15.24 -6.73
N ASP A 66 0.75 14.04 -6.74
CA ASP A 66 0.18 12.88 -6.06
C ASP A 66 -0.02 13.11 -4.55
N LEU A 67 0.92 13.84 -3.91
CA LEU A 67 0.87 14.20 -2.48
C LEU A 67 -0.15 15.31 -2.19
N LYS A 68 -0.40 16.20 -3.15
CA LYS A 68 -1.38 17.30 -3.03
C LYS A 68 -2.80 16.89 -3.43
N SER A 69 -2.97 15.72 -4.04
CA SER A 69 -4.28 15.25 -4.48
C SER A 69 -5.29 15.20 -3.32
N THR A 70 -6.54 15.55 -3.61
CA THR A 70 -7.66 15.48 -2.65
C THR A 70 -8.12 14.05 -2.38
N ALA A 71 -7.51 13.07 -3.06
CA ALA A 71 -7.73 11.66 -2.80
C ALA A 71 -7.32 11.34 -1.37
N LYS A 72 -8.24 10.75 -0.61
CA LYS A 72 -8.01 10.38 0.79
C LYS A 72 -6.85 9.37 0.83
N LEU A 73 -5.74 9.74 1.47
CA LEU A 73 -4.63 8.81 1.75
C LEU A 73 -5.18 7.65 2.59
N SER A 74 -5.04 6.42 2.10
CA SER A 74 -5.64 5.24 2.71
C SER A 74 -4.76 4.67 3.83
N PHE A 75 -4.52 5.46 4.87
CA PHE A 75 -3.75 5.05 6.07
C PHE A 75 -4.59 4.20 7.05
N VAL A 76 -5.00 3.04 6.54
CA VAL A 76 -5.91 2.10 7.21
C VAL A 76 -5.18 1.06 8.07
N GLY A 77 -3.88 0.86 7.89
CA GLY A 77 -3.11 -0.18 8.57
C GLY A 77 -2.76 0.16 10.03
N HIS A 78 -2.25 -0.84 10.76
CA HIS A 78 -1.58 -0.60 12.04
C HIS A 78 -0.34 0.26 11.87
N TYR A 79 0.35 0.09 10.75
CA TYR A 79 1.46 0.95 10.33
C TYR A 79 1.19 1.44 8.91
N ASN A 80 1.56 2.68 8.64
CA ASN A 80 1.23 3.35 7.40
C ASN A 80 2.48 4.03 6.84
N TYR A 81 2.75 3.82 5.55
CA TYR A 81 3.98 4.25 4.91
C TYR A 81 3.69 5.05 3.65
N LEU A 82 4.41 6.15 3.47
CA LEU A 82 4.60 6.75 2.16
C LEU A 82 5.80 6.11 1.48
N VAL A 83 5.64 5.76 0.21
CA VAL A 83 6.66 5.18 -0.64
C VAL A 83 7.00 6.20 -1.71
N LEU A 84 8.19 6.78 -1.61
CA LEU A 84 8.62 7.92 -2.39
C LEU A 84 9.84 7.56 -3.24
N THR A 85 9.98 8.22 -4.39
CA THR A 85 11.27 8.29 -5.06
C THR A 85 12.24 9.13 -4.22
N GLU A 86 13.55 8.88 -4.34
CA GLU A 86 14.54 9.71 -3.64
C GLU A 86 14.43 11.18 -4.02
N LYS A 87 14.20 11.45 -5.32
CA LYS A 87 14.00 12.81 -5.84
C LYS A 87 12.83 13.49 -5.13
N LEU A 88 11.66 12.85 -5.12
CA LEU A 88 10.47 13.42 -4.47
C LEU A 88 10.71 13.62 -2.97
N TYR A 89 11.30 12.66 -2.28
CA TYR A 89 11.60 12.79 -0.86
C TYR A 89 12.47 14.01 -0.56
N LYS A 90 13.55 14.22 -1.32
CA LYS A 90 14.43 15.40 -1.16
C LYS A 90 13.67 16.71 -1.33
N GLU A 91 12.69 16.75 -2.21
CA GLU A 91 11.89 17.94 -2.49
C GLU A 91 10.82 18.23 -1.43
N VAL A 92 10.36 17.23 -0.68
CA VAL A 92 9.20 17.37 0.23
C VAL A 92 9.50 17.11 1.71
N LYS A 93 10.70 16.58 2.03
CA LYS A 93 11.10 16.21 3.41
C LYS A 93 11.00 17.36 4.42
N ASP A 94 11.22 18.59 3.97
CA ASP A 94 11.23 19.79 4.80
C ASP A 94 9.91 20.59 4.64
N THR A 95 8.86 19.95 4.09
CA THR A 95 7.53 20.54 3.88
C THR A 95 6.47 19.86 4.74
N ASN A 96 5.28 20.46 4.82
CA ASN A 96 4.13 19.88 5.51
C ASN A 96 3.39 18.80 4.70
N LEU A 97 3.91 18.39 3.54
CA LEU A 97 3.27 17.38 2.68
C LEU A 97 3.42 15.95 3.22
N ILE A 98 4.35 15.71 4.15
CA ILE A 98 4.53 14.41 4.79
C ILE A 98 3.74 14.41 6.11
N PRO A 99 2.68 13.58 6.24
CA PRO A 99 1.87 13.58 7.45
C PRO A 99 2.64 13.06 8.66
N PHE A 100 2.26 13.55 9.85
CA PHE A 100 2.85 13.12 11.10
C PHE A 100 2.61 11.62 11.35
N ASN A 101 3.55 10.97 12.05
CA ASN A 101 3.50 9.55 12.42
C ASN A 101 3.46 8.52 11.26
N ILE A 102 3.61 8.97 10.02
CA ILE A 102 3.75 8.11 8.84
C ILE A 102 5.20 7.71 8.63
N GLY A 103 5.40 6.44 8.32
CA GLY A 103 6.70 5.89 7.96
C GLY A 103 7.07 6.27 6.52
N ILE A 104 8.36 6.24 6.20
CA ILE A 104 8.84 6.61 4.86
C ILE A 104 9.72 5.49 4.34
N ILE A 105 9.38 5.02 3.14
CA ILE A 105 10.18 4.13 2.32
C ILE A 105 10.66 4.91 1.11
N ILE A 106 11.95 4.85 0.85
CA ILE A 106 12.52 5.36 -0.40
C ILE A 106 12.77 4.19 -1.33
N VAL A 107 12.24 4.29 -2.56
CA VAL A 107 12.48 3.31 -3.62
C VAL A 107 14.00 3.19 -3.85
N GLY A 108 14.54 1.97 -3.73
CA GLY A 108 15.97 1.69 -3.83
C GLY A 108 16.78 1.84 -2.52
N LYS A 109 16.21 2.37 -1.44
CA LYS A 109 16.90 2.53 -0.13
C LYS A 109 16.20 1.85 1.04
N GLY A 110 14.91 1.57 0.91
CA GLY A 110 14.14 0.86 1.94
C GLY A 110 13.56 1.83 2.97
N VAL A 111 13.33 1.33 4.18
CA VAL A 111 12.69 2.09 5.26
C VAL A 111 13.69 3.07 5.85
N ILE A 112 13.43 4.38 5.70
CA ILE A 112 14.25 5.44 6.30
C ILE A 112 13.61 6.05 7.55
N LYS A 113 12.28 5.90 7.70
CA LYS A 113 11.53 6.33 8.89
C LYS A 113 10.49 5.27 9.22
N LYS A 114 10.48 4.79 10.47
CA LYS A 114 9.46 3.85 10.95
C LYS A 114 8.14 4.60 11.16
N SER A 115 7.04 3.95 10.81
CA SER A 115 5.69 4.43 11.13
C SER A 115 5.39 4.20 12.61
N GLY A 116 4.67 5.11 13.25
CA GLY A 116 4.08 4.81 14.55
C GLY A 116 2.87 3.89 14.41
N ARG A 117 2.56 3.18 15.50
CA ARG A 117 1.47 2.21 15.51
C ARG A 117 0.12 2.90 15.73
N LYS A 118 -0.86 2.58 14.89
CA LYS A 118 -2.28 2.89 15.06
C LYS A 118 -3.01 1.68 15.65
N THR A 119 -3.90 1.92 16.60
CA THR A 119 -4.83 0.89 17.11
C THR A 119 -5.96 0.69 16.12
N LEU A 120 -6.25 -0.56 15.76
CA LEU A 120 -7.39 -0.93 14.92
C LEU A 120 -8.42 -1.69 15.75
N SER A 121 -9.71 -1.42 15.49
CA SER A 121 -10.80 -2.21 16.07
C SER A 121 -10.80 -3.63 15.47
N MET A 122 -11.49 -4.56 16.13
CA MET A 122 -11.71 -5.90 15.57
C MET A 122 -12.42 -5.83 14.21
N SER A 123 -13.43 -4.96 14.09
CA SER A 123 -14.13 -4.73 12.83
C SER A 123 -13.24 -4.19 11.72
N ASP A 124 -12.28 -3.30 12.05
CA ASP A 124 -11.32 -2.81 11.06
C ASP A 124 -10.38 -3.94 10.60
N ASN A 125 -9.91 -4.76 11.53
CA ASN A 125 -9.07 -5.92 11.20
C ASN A 125 -9.78 -6.90 10.26
N ILE A 126 -11.03 -7.26 10.56
CA ILE A 126 -11.84 -8.14 9.71
C ILE A 126 -12.02 -7.54 8.32
N LYS A 127 -12.44 -6.26 8.25
CA LYS A 127 -12.62 -5.54 6.99
C LYS A 127 -11.36 -5.52 6.13
N LEU A 128 -10.19 -5.29 6.73
CA LEU A 128 -8.92 -5.31 6.00
C LEU A 128 -8.54 -6.72 5.54
N LEU A 129 -8.78 -7.73 6.37
CA LEU A 129 -8.54 -9.12 6.02
C LEU A 129 -9.37 -9.55 4.81
N GLU A 130 -10.69 -9.30 4.84
CA GLU A 130 -11.59 -9.60 3.72
C GLU A 130 -11.21 -8.85 2.44
N SER A 131 -10.82 -7.58 2.59
CA SER A 131 -10.38 -6.74 1.46
C SER A 131 -9.11 -7.28 0.81
N LEU A 132 -8.13 -7.70 1.62
CA LEU A 132 -6.90 -8.31 1.15
C LEU A 132 -7.16 -9.68 0.50
N MET A 133 -7.94 -10.56 1.16
CA MET A 133 -8.28 -11.89 0.64
C MET A 133 -8.96 -11.80 -0.72
N ARG A 134 -9.95 -10.91 -0.87
CA ARG A 134 -10.63 -10.68 -2.16
C ARG A 134 -9.66 -10.21 -3.24
N SER A 135 -8.70 -9.36 -2.88
CA SER A 135 -7.75 -8.79 -3.85
C SER A 135 -6.70 -9.81 -4.27
N LEU A 136 -6.18 -10.60 -3.33
CA LEU A 136 -5.31 -11.75 -3.61
C LEU A 136 -6.00 -12.78 -4.52
N TYR A 137 -7.27 -13.11 -4.22
CA TYR A 137 -8.04 -14.03 -5.06
C TYR A 137 -8.25 -13.48 -6.47
N ARG A 138 -8.55 -12.18 -6.60
CA ARG A 138 -8.67 -11.49 -7.90
C ARG A 138 -7.36 -11.55 -8.69
N GLU A 139 -6.22 -11.31 -8.06
CA GLU A 139 -4.91 -11.38 -8.71
C GLU A 139 -4.57 -12.81 -9.15
N HIS A 140 -4.77 -13.79 -8.26
CA HIS A 140 -4.58 -15.21 -8.57
C HIS A 140 -5.47 -15.66 -9.73
N LYS A 141 -6.77 -15.31 -9.70
CA LYS A 141 -7.72 -15.63 -10.76
C LYS A 141 -7.25 -15.09 -12.11
N GLN A 142 -6.81 -13.83 -12.17
CA GLN A 142 -6.30 -13.22 -13.40
C GLN A 142 -5.06 -13.96 -13.94
N LYS A 143 -4.11 -14.32 -13.07
CA LYS A 143 -2.90 -15.08 -13.45
C LYS A 143 -3.24 -16.47 -13.95
N TYR A 144 -4.08 -17.20 -13.22
CA TYR A 144 -4.52 -18.55 -13.56
C TYR A 144 -5.22 -18.59 -14.93
N PHE A 145 -6.22 -17.73 -15.17
CA PHE A 145 -6.90 -17.70 -16.46
C PHE A 145 -6.03 -17.19 -17.61
N SER A 146 -5.08 -16.30 -17.33
CA SER A 146 -4.08 -15.89 -18.34
C SER A 146 -3.17 -17.06 -18.74
N SER A 147 -2.82 -17.94 -17.79
CA SER A 147 -1.99 -19.12 -18.07
C SER A 147 -2.72 -20.26 -18.78
N LEU A 148 -4.06 -20.25 -18.77
CA LEU A 148 -4.89 -21.26 -19.45
C LEU A 148 -5.22 -20.93 -20.91
N LYS A 149 -4.95 -19.70 -21.35
CA LYS A 149 -5.11 -19.33 -22.76
C LYS A 149 -3.92 -19.90 -23.54
N LEU A 150 -4.15 -21.06 -24.17
CA LEU A 150 -3.31 -21.61 -25.24
C LEU A 150 -3.30 -20.68 -26.45
#